data_AF-A0A822AQ36-F1
#
_entry.id   AF-A0A822AQ36-F1
#
_cell.length_a   1.000
_cell.length_b   1.000
_cell.length_c   1.000
_cell.angle_alpha   90.00
_cell.angle_beta   90.00
_cell.angle_gamma   90.00
#
_symmetry.space_group_name_H-M   'P 1'
#
loop_
_entity.id
_entity.type
_entity.pdbx_description
1 polymer ?
#
loop_
_entity_poly.entity_id
_entity_poly.type
_entity_poly.pdbx_seq_one_letter_code
_entity_poly.pdbx_strand_id
1 'polypeptide(L)'
;MFATQLIGTIIAGIVNYLTAMYLMDNIKNICTPQNTRWTCPNANLFFSASIIWGAIGPIKMFGKQSMYSSLLYGFLIGALLPIPFWILMKKFPKVKWLKYIHFPIMLSATCYMPPTPPGNYPSWLLVGFFFNFVLLRHARSWWKRYAYVFSAAMDCGVAFGVLIIFFVLQNNAIDFPTWWGTGGSTGDGCPLAHANYSGIIPTNRPV
;
A
#
# COMPACT_ATOMS: atom_id res chain seq x y z
N MET A 1 2.19 -5.48 26.88
CA MET A 1 2.16 -4.59 25.70
C MET A 1 3.55 -4.45 25.08
N PHE A 2 4.53 -3.83 25.75
CA PHE A 2 5.88 -3.69 25.19
C PHE A 2 6.62 -5.03 25.04
N ALA A 3 6.68 -5.86 26.10
CA ALA A 3 7.35 -7.16 26.03
C ALA A 3 6.73 -8.10 24.98
N THR A 4 5.39 -8.12 24.89
CA THR A 4 4.66 -8.90 23.88
C THR A 4 4.94 -8.42 22.45
N GLN A 5 5.05 -7.10 22.23
CA GLN A 5 5.41 -6.55 20.92
C GLN A 5 6.86 -6.87 20.56
N LEU A 6 7.78 -6.75 21.53
CA LEU A 6 9.21 -7.02 21.33
C LEU A 6 9.47 -8.50 21.00
N ILE A 7 8.84 -9.42 21.73
CA ILE A 7 8.91 -10.86 21.41
C ILE A 7 8.30 -11.12 20.03
N GLY A 8 7.15 -10.50 19.72
CA GLY A 8 6.50 -10.63 18.42
C GLY A 8 7.37 -10.15 17.26
N THR A 9 8.06 -9.01 17.39
CA THR A 9 8.94 -8.49 16.33
C THR A 9 10.19 -9.34 16.14
N ILE A 10 10.78 -9.87 17.21
CA ILE A 10 11.91 -10.81 17.11
C ILE A 10 11.50 -12.06 16.34
N ILE A 11 10.39 -12.69 16.73
CA ILE A 11 9.88 -13.89 16.05
C ILE A 11 9.58 -13.57 14.58
N ALA A 12 8.87 -12.48 14.30
CA ALA A 12 8.55 -12.08 12.93
C ALA A 12 9.82 -11.82 12.09
N GLY A 13 10.85 -11.21 12.67
CA GLY A 13 12.14 -10.99 12.01
C GLY A 13 12.83 -12.30 11.62
N ILE A 14 12.89 -13.26 12.54
CA ILE A 14 13.49 -14.57 12.30
C ILE A 14 12.70 -15.33 11.21
N VAL A 15 11.37 -15.37 11.32
CA VAL A 15 10.52 -16.08 10.34
C VAL A 15 10.65 -15.46 8.95
N ASN A 16 10.62 -14.13 8.83
CA ASN A 16 10.80 -13.46 7.55
C ASN A 16 12.18 -13.74 6.93
N TYR A 17 13.23 -13.75 7.74
CA TYR A 17 14.59 -14.05 7.27
C TYR A 17 14.73 -15.49 6.77
N LEU A 18 14.25 -16.46 7.55
CA LEU A 18 14.30 -17.89 7.16
C LEU A 18 13.47 -18.15 5.90
N THR A 19 12.29 -17.53 5.80
CA THR A 19 11.43 -17.63 4.62
C THR A 19 12.12 -17.04 3.40
N ALA A 20 12.74 -15.87 3.53
CA ALA A 20 13.48 -15.24 2.43
C ALA A 20 14.65 -16.12 1.96
N MET A 21 15.44 -16.69 2.88
CA MET A 21 16.53 -17.60 2.55
C MET A 21 16.01 -18.85 1.83
N TYR A 22 14.96 -19.48 2.37
CA TYR A 22 14.32 -20.64 1.75
C TYR A 22 13.82 -20.35 0.32
N LEU A 23 13.18 -19.19 0.09
CA LEU A 23 12.71 -18.80 -1.23
C LEU A 23 13.89 -18.60 -2.21
N MET A 24 14.98 -17.96 -1.78
CA MET A 24 16.15 -17.74 -2.63
C MET A 24 16.87 -19.04 -2.99
N ASP A 25 16.93 -20.02 -2.09
CA ASP A 25 17.62 -21.29 -2.33
C ASP A 25 16.80 -22.26 -3.21
N ASN A 26 15.47 -22.24 -3.09
CA ASN A 26 14.60 -23.19 -3.80
C ASN A 26 14.05 -22.66 -5.13
N ILE A 27 13.95 -21.34 -5.30
CA ILE A 27 13.34 -20.72 -6.49
C ILE A 27 14.42 -20.05 -7.33
N LYS A 28 14.73 -20.67 -8.48
CA LYS A 28 15.65 -20.08 -9.46
C LYS A 28 15.02 -18.84 -10.09
N ASN A 29 15.82 -17.77 -10.26
CA ASN A 29 15.40 -16.51 -10.89
C ASN A 29 14.22 -15.83 -10.16
N ILE A 30 14.29 -15.76 -8.83
CA ILE A 30 13.33 -14.99 -8.03
C ILE A 30 13.56 -13.48 -8.22
N CYS A 31 12.49 -12.69 -8.28
CA CYS A 31 12.55 -11.23 -8.48
C CYS A 31 13.21 -10.76 -9.79
N THR A 32 13.49 -11.64 -10.76
CA THR A 32 14.05 -11.26 -12.05
C THR A 32 12.95 -10.99 -13.08
N PRO A 33 13.23 -10.17 -14.11
CA PRO A 33 12.22 -9.81 -15.07
C PRO A 33 11.72 -10.97 -15.98
N GLN A 34 12.32 -12.14 -15.89
CA GLN A 34 11.91 -13.30 -16.67
C GLN A 34 10.86 -14.16 -15.95
N ASN A 35 10.64 -13.93 -14.65
CA ASN A 35 9.78 -14.77 -13.81
C ASN A 35 8.51 -14.01 -13.40
N THR A 36 7.43 -14.23 -14.13
CA THR A 36 6.12 -13.58 -13.88
C THR A 36 5.38 -14.14 -12.66
N ARG A 37 5.78 -15.31 -12.15
CA ARG A 37 5.15 -15.94 -10.99
C ARG A 37 5.73 -15.45 -9.66
N TRP A 38 6.97 -14.97 -9.66
CA TRP A 38 7.70 -14.66 -8.44
C TRP A 38 8.24 -13.22 -8.46
N THR A 39 7.30 -12.28 -8.32
CA THR A 39 7.58 -10.84 -8.36
C THR A 39 7.79 -10.29 -6.96
N CYS A 40 8.66 -9.28 -6.85
CA CYS A 40 9.08 -8.70 -5.56
C CYS A 40 8.88 -7.19 -5.51
N PRO A 41 7.64 -6.69 -5.64
CA PRO A 41 7.36 -5.26 -5.75
C PRO A 41 7.81 -4.47 -4.51
N ASN A 42 7.52 -4.99 -3.31
CA ASN A 42 7.94 -4.33 -2.07
C ASN A 42 9.46 -4.32 -1.90
N ALA A 43 10.15 -5.43 -2.19
CA ALA A 43 11.61 -5.48 -2.10
C ALA A 43 12.28 -4.51 -3.09
N ASN A 44 11.78 -4.43 -4.32
CA ASN A 44 12.25 -3.48 -5.33
C ASN A 44 12.02 -2.02 -4.92
N LEU A 45 10.91 -1.72 -4.26
CA LEU A 45 10.63 -0.39 -3.71
C LEU A 45 11.63 -0.03 -2.60
N PHE A 46 11.83 -0.93 -1.63
CA PHE A 46 12.80 -0.73 -0.55
C PHE A 46 14.22 -0.57 -1.11
N PHE A 47 14.62 -1.40 -2.08
CA PHE A 47 15.92 -1.30 -2.73
C PHE A 47 16.11 0.04 -3.46
N SER A 48 15.09 0.50 -4.20
CA SER A 48 15.11 1.80 -4.87
C SER A 48 15.22 2.95 -3.86
N ALA A 49 14.49 2.86 -2.73
CA ALA A 49 14.60 3.84 -1.65
C ALA A 49 16.00 3.86 -1.03
N SER A 50 16.61 2.69 -0.79
CA SER A 50 17.98 2.59 -0.28
C SER A 50 19.01 3.22 -1.22
N ILE A 51 18.84 3.09 -2.54
CA ILE A 51 19.72 3.75 -3.52
C ILE A 51 19.55 5.27 -3.45
N ILE A 52 18.32 5.76 -3.42
CA ILE A 52 18.01 7.19 -3.37
C ILE A 52 18.62 7.83 -2.11
N TRP A 53 18.34 7.26 -0.94
CA TRP A 53 18.73 7.85 0.34
C TRP A 53 20.15 7.49 0.77
N GLY A 54 20.67 6.33 0.37
CA GLY A 54 21.99 5.84 0.76
C GLY A 54 23.09 6.12 -0.26
N ALA A 55 22.93 5.67 -1.50
CA ALA A 55 24.00 5.69 -2.50
C ALA A 55 24.12 7.03 -3.26
N ILE A 56 23.00 7.59 -3.73
CA ILE A 56 22.97 8.87 -4.46
C ILE A 56 23.03 10.04 -3.49
N GLY A 57 22.28 9.92 -2.39
CA GLY A 57 22.12 10.95 -1.38
C GLY A 57 21.12 12.04 -1.77
N PRO A 58 20.50 12.70 -0.77
CA PRO A 58 19.41 13.64 -1.01
C PRO A 58 19.84 14.90 -1.77
N ILE A 59 21.10 15.32 -1.68
CA ILE A 59 21.60 16.52 -2.36
C ILE A 59 21.64 16.33 -3.88
N LYS A 60 22.02 15.14 -4.35
CA LYS A 60 22.02 14.84 -5.79
C LYS A 60 20.63 14.54 -6.31
N MET A 61 19.78 13.88 -5.51
CA MET A 61 18.43 13.56 -5.93
C MET A 61 17.48 14.77 -5.89
N PHE A 62 17.58 15.64 -4.88
CA PHE A 62 16.64 16.76 -4.67
C PHE A 62 17.29 18.14 -4.72
N GLY A 63 18.57 18.25 -5.11
CA GLY A 63 19.26 19.54 -5.25
C GLY A 63 18.67 20.43 -6.35
N LYS A 64 19.04 21.71 -6.36
CA LYS A 64 18.49 22.75 -7.25
C LYS A 64 18.54 22.43 -8.76
N GLN A 65 19.49 21.59 -9.20
CA GLN A 65 19.65 21.19 -10.60
C GLN A 65 19.00 19.84 -10.95
N SER A 66 18.39 19.15 -9.97
CA SER A 66 17.72 17.87 -10.20
C SER A 66 16.28 18.05 -10.66
N MET A 67 15.83 17.15 -11.53
CA MET A 67 14.43 17.05 -11.98
C MET A 67 13.44 16.86 -10.81
N TYR A 68 13.90 16.32 -9.68
CA TYR A 68 13.07 16.05 -8.51
C TYR A 68 13.09 17.17 -7.46
N SER A 69 13.78 18.29 -7.71
CA SER A 69 13.82 19.43 -6.77
C SER A 69 12.43 19.94 -6.42
N SER A 70 11.47 19.84 -7.36
CA SER A 70 10.10 20.30 -7.15
C SER A 70 9.33 19.49 -6.10
N LEU A 71 9.72 18.24 -5.84
CA LEU A 71 9.06 17.39 -4.83
C LEU A 71 9.27 17.92 -3.40
N LEU A 72 10.36 18.64 -3.14
CA LEU A 72 10.61 19.28 -1.84
C LEU A 72 9.54 20.32 -1.49
N TYR A 73 8.95 20.99 -2.47
CA TYR A 73 7.82 21.91 -2.24
C TYR A 73 6.58 21.17 -1.72
N GLY A 74 6.48 19.86 -1.90
CA GLY A 74 5.45 19.02 -1.29
C GLY A 74 5.44 19.10 0.24
N PHE A 75 6.59 19.24 0.89
CA PHE A 75 6.66 19.43 2.35
C PHE A 75 6.06 20.77 2.79
N LEU A 76 6.36 21.85 2.05
CA LEU A 76 5.78 23.17 2.29
C LEU A 76 4.28 23.16 2.06
N ILE A 77 3.83 22.54 0.97
CA ILE A 77 2.41 22.37 0.68
C ILE A 77 1.73 21.61 1.82
N GLY A 78 2.27 20.46 2.24
CA GLY A 78 1.73 19.67 3.35
C GLY A 78 1.66 20.42 4.68
N ALA A 79 2.65 21.26 4.98
CA ALA A 79 2.68 22.08 6.19
C ALA A 79 1.69 23.27 6.12
N LEU A 80 1.53 23.87 4.94
CA LEU A 80 0.64 25.02 4.74
C LEU A 80 -0.82 24.61 4.58
N LEU A 81 -1.11 23.47 3.96
CA LEU A 81 -2.48 22.99 3.68
C LEU A 81 -3.46 23.01 4.87
N PRO A 82 -3.07 22.60 6.10
CA PRO A 82 -3.98 22.66 7.25
C PRO A 82 -4.29 24.09 7.73
N ILE A 83 -3.44 25.08 7.42
CA ILE A 83 -3.57 26.45 7.96
C ILE A 83 -4.79 27.19 7.36
N PRO A 84 -4.99 27.26 6.03
CA PRO A 84 -6.20 27.85 5.44
C PRO A 84 -7.47 27.20 5.97
N PHE A 85 -7.46 25.87 6.18
CA PHE A 85 -8.63 25.15 6.65
C PHE A 85 -8.95 25.46 8.11
N TRP A 86 -7.92 25.58 8.95
CA TRP A 86 -8.08 26.02 10.34
C TRP A 86 -8.67 27.44 10.42
N ILE A 87 -8.19 28.36 9.57
CA ILE A 87 -8.75 29.72 9.47
C ILE A 87 -10.21 29.68 9.02
N LEU A 88 -10.53 28.85 8.01
CA LEU A 88 -11.89 28.70 7.49
C LEU A 88 -12.85 28.13 8.53
N MET A 89 -12.40 27.16 9.34
CA MET A 89 -13.14 26.62 10.47
C MET A 89 -13.42 27.69 11.54
N LYS A 90 -12.48 28.61 11.78
CA LYS A 90 -12.64 29.71 12.75
C LYS A 90 -13.58 30.81 12.24
N LYS A 91 -13.55 31.09 10.93
CA LYS A 91 -14.39 32.14 10.30
C LYS A 91 -15.84 31.68 10.06
N PHE A 92 -16.06 30.39 9.78
CA PHE A 92 -17.38 29.83 9.52
C PHE A 92 -17.79 28.73 10.53
N PRO A 93 -18.04 29.08 11.80
CA PRO A 93 -18.41 28.10 12.83
C PRO A 93 -19.75 27.40 12.58
N LYS A 94 -20.62 27.99 11.74
CA LYS A 94 -21.92 27.41 11.35
C LYS A 94 -21.78 26.20 10.42
N VAL A 95 -20.63 26.07 9.75
CA VAL A 95 -20.40 25.09 8.69
C VAL A 95 -19.78 23.82 9.31
N LYS A 96 -20.65 22.93 9.81
CA LYS A 96 -20.22 21.76 10.62
C LYS A 96 -19.41 20.71 9.86
N TRP A 97 -19.55 20.62 8.53
CA TRP A 97 -18.84 19.61 7.71
C TRP A 97 -17.32 19.85 7.62
N LEU A 98 -16.87 21.11 7.72
CA LEU A 98 -15.45 21.46 7.73
C LEU A 98 -14.67 20.78 8.87
N LYS A 99 -15.34 20.40 9.96
CA LYS A 99 -14.72 19.69 11.09
C LYS A 99 -14.36 18.23 10.78
N TYR A 100 -14.94 17.63 9.74
CA TYR A 100 -14.71 16.22 9.39
C TYR A 100 -13.60 16.03 8.34
N ILE A 101 -13.08 17.11 7.76
CA ILE A 101 -12.03 17.04 6.74
C ILE A 101 -10.67 17.08 7.45
N HIS A 102 -9.96 15.96 7.40
CA HIS A 102 -8.63 15.81 7.97
C HIS A 102 -7.59 15.62 6.87
N PHE A 103 -6.95 16.71 6.47
CA PHE A 103 -5.90 16.68 5.45
C PHE A 103 -4.71 15.74 5.75
N PRO A 104 -4.22 15.61 6.99
CA PRO A 104 -3.16 14.65 7.28
C PRO A 104 -3.57 13.22 6.92
N ILE A 105 -4.83 12.84 7.15
CA ILE A 105 -5.35 11.51 6.81
C ILE A 105 -5.47 11.35 5.29
N MET A 106 -5.95 12.39 4.59
CA MET A 106 -6.04 12.37 3.12
C MET A 106 -4.67 12.25 2.45
N LEU A 107 -3.66 12.99 2.93
CA LEU A 107 -2.30 12.94 2.40
C LEU A 107 -1.57 11.65 2.81
N SER A 108 -1.89 11.08 3.98
CA SER A 108 -1.33 9.79 4.39
C SER A 108 -1.85 8.62 3.55
N ALA A 109 -3.06 8.73 2.97
CA ALA A 109 -3.62 7.67 2.13
C ALA A 109 -2.74 7.38 0.90
N THR A 110 -2.06 8.39 0.34
CA THR A 110 -1.21 8.25 -0.84
C THR A 110 0.17 7.65 -0.56
N CYS A 111 0.52 7.35 0.69
CA CYS A 111 1.85 6.83 1.03
C CYS A 111 2.12 5.42 0.47
N TYR A 112 1.09 4.61 0.22
CA TYR A 112 1.20 3.25 -0.33
C TYR A 112 1.06 3.19 -1.87
N MET A 113 1.21 4.33 -2.55
CA MET A 113 0.93 4.45 -3.99
C MET A 113 1.99 3.87 -4.96
N PRO A 114 3.20 3.44 -4.56
CA PRO A 114 4.07 2.72 -5.51
C PRO A 114 3.73 1.22 -5.73
N PRO A 115 3.46 0.39 -4.68
CA PRO A 115 3.27 -1.05 -4.85
C PRO A 115 1.80 -1.47 -4.98
N THR A 116 0.85 -0.58 -4.68
CA THR A 116 -0.56 -0.95 -4.54
C THR A 116 -1.34 -0.63 -5.81
N PRO A 117 -2.03 -1.62 -6.42
CA PRO A 117 -2.92 -1.37 -7.55
C PRO A 117 -3.92 -0.25 -7.30
N PRO A 118 -4.22 0.60 -8.30
CA PRO A 118 -5.17 1.70 -8.18
C PRO A 118 -6.56 1.27 -7.68
N GLY A 119 -6.98 0.04 -7.98
CA GLY A 119 -8.28 -0.53 -7.56
C GLY A 119 -8.42 -0.77 -6.05
N ASN A 120 -7.33 -0.78 -5.29
CA ASN A 120 -7.41 -0.97 -3.84
C ASN A 120 -7.92 0.27 -3.10
N TYR A 121 -7.66 1.47 -3.62
CA TYR A 121 -8.13 2.73 -3.03
C TYR A 121 -9.65 2.86 -2.94
N PRO A 122 -10.43 2.66 -4.03
CA PRO A 122 -11.88 2.70 -3.95
C PRO A 122 -12.43 1.59 -3.03
N SER A 123 -11.83 0.40 -3.05
CA SER A 123 -12.21 -0.71 -2.17
C SER A 123 -12.03 -0.34 -0.70
N TRP A 124 -10.89 0.25 -0.34
CA TRP A 124 -10.62 0.76 1.00
C TRP A 124 -11.62 1.84 1.44
N LEU A 125 -11.94 2.79 0.54
CA LEU A 125 -12.94 3.82 0.81
C LEU A 125 -14.34 3.23 1.00
N LEU A 126 -14.75 2.24 0.20
CA LEU A 126 -16.05 1.59 0.31
C LEU A 126 -16.19 0.81 1.61
N VAL A 127 -15.20 0.00 1.96
CA VAL A 127 -15.19 -0.75 3.22
C VAL A 127 -15.15 0.21 4.41
N GLY A 128 -14.30 1.23 4.34
CA GLY A 128 -14.21 2.29 5.35
C GLY A 128 -15.54 3.00 5.54
N PHE A 129 -16.23 3.38 4.47
CA PHE A 129 -17.55 4.00 4.52
C PHE A 129 -18.61 3.05 5.09
N PHE A 130 -18.65 1.79 4.66
CA PHE A 130 -19.61 0.83 5.18
C PHE A 130 -19.46 0.64 6.69
N PHE A 131 -18.25 0.35 7.18
CA PHE A 131 -18.03 0.12 8.61
C PHE A 131 -18.12 1.38 9.46
N ASN A 132 -17.58 2.52 9.00
CA ASN A 132 -17.51 3.73 9.82
C ASN A 132 -18.74 4.65 9.68
N PHE A 133 -19.48 4.58 8.57
CA PHE A 133 -20.65 5.43 8.34
C PHE A 133 -21.96 4.65 8.46
N VAL A 134 -22.11 3.56 7.71
CA VAL A 134 -23.38 2.80 7.68
C VAL A 134 -23.55 2.03 8.99
N LEU A 135 -22.56 1.22 9.36
CA LEU A 135 -22.64 0.34 10.51
C LEU A 135 -22.66 1.12 11.83
N LEU A 136 -21.89 2.22 11.91
CA LEU A 136 -21.88 3.09 13.08
C LEU A 136 -23.23 3.79 13.33
N ARG A 137 -24.00 4.06 12.27
CA ARG A 137 -25.33 4.69 12.36
C ARG A 137 -26.42 3.68 12.70
N HIS A 138 -26.40 2.49 12.10
CA HIS A 138 -27.48 1.51 12.26
C HIS A 138 -27.25 0.53 13.43
N ALA A 139 -26.00 0.18 13.75
CA ALA A 139 -25.64 -0.85 14.73
C ALA A 139 -24.52 -0.38 15.67
N ARG A 140 -24.71 0.78 16.32
CA ARG A 140 -23.69 1.41 17.18
C ARG A 140 -23.22 0.53 18.34
N SER A 141 -24.12 -0.29 18.92
CA SER A 141 -23.76 -1.22 20.01
C SER A 141 -22.79 -2.30 19.53
N TRP A 142 -23.05 -2.88 18.35
CA TRP A 142 -22.17 -3.88 17.75
C TRP A 142 -20.82 -3.26 17.38
N TRP A 143 -20.82 -2.09 16.74
CA TRP A 143 -19.59 -1.43 16.28
C TRP A 143 -18.61 -1.16 17.41
N LYS A 144 -19.09 -0.62 18.54
CA LYS A 144 -18.23 -0.33 19.71
C LYS A 144 -17.59 -1.58 20.32
N ARG A 145 -18.25 -2.73 20.22
CA ARG A 145 -17.80 -3.98 20.85
C ARG A 145 -16.95 -4.84 19.92
N TYR A 146 -17.26 -4.87 18.63
CA TYR A 146 -16.70 -5.86 17.71
C TYR A 146 -15.90 -5.27 16.54
N ALA A 147 -15.98 -3.98 16.24
CA ALA A 147 -15.30 -3.43 15.05
C ALA A 147 -13.78 -3.66 15.08
N TYR A 148 -13.14 -3.47 16.23
CA TYR A 148 -11.70 -3.71 16.37
C TYR A 148 -11.32 -5.19 16.22
N VAL A 149 -12.08 -6.09 16.85
CA VAL A 149 -11.86 -7.54 16.75
C VAL A 149 -12.10 -8.04 15.32
N PHE A 150 -13.13 -7.51 14.65
CA PHE A 150 -13.43 -7.84 13.26
C PHE A 150 -12.32 -7.37 12.30
N SER A 151 -11.77 -6.18 12.52
CA SER A 151 -10.61 -5.70 11.76
C SER A 151 -9.42 -6.65 11.90
N ALA A 152 -9.08 -7.04 13.14
CA ALA A 152 -8.01 -7.99 13.40
C ALA A 152 -8.29 -9.37 12.77
N ALA A 153 -9.54 -9.84 12.80
CA ALA A 153 -9.94 -11.09 12.17
C ALA A 153 -9.81 -11.05 10.64
N MET A 154 -10.14 -9.92 10.00
CA MET A 154 -9.95 -9.71 8.56
C MET A 154 -8.47 -9.73 8.18
N ASP A 155 -7.60 -9.07 8.96
CA ASP A 155 -6.15 -9.09 8.72
C ASP A 155 -5.57 -10.51 8.83
N CYS A 156 -5.97 -11.26 9.87
CA CYS A 156 -5.60 -12.67 10.00
C CYS A 156 -6.16 -13.52 8.85
N GLY A 157 -7.42 -13.29 8.46
CA GLY A 157 -8.09 -14.02 7.38
C GLY A 157 -7.38 -13.85 6.03
N VAL A 158 -6.95 -12.62 5.71
CA VAL A 158 -6.15 -12.35 4.51
C VAL A 158 -4.80 -13.08 4.59
N ALA A 159 -4.12 -13.04 5.73
CA ALA A 159 -2.84 -13.73 5.89
C ALA A 159 -2.97 -15.26 5.68
N PHE A 160 -3.98 -15.89 6.27
CA PHE A 160 -4.25 -17.31 6.04
C PHE A 160 -4.65 -17.61 4.58
N GLY A 161 -5.48 -16.77 3.99
CA GLY A 161 -5.88 -16.90 2.58
C GLY A 161 -4.69 -16.84 1.63
N VAL A 162 -3.77 -15.90 1.86
CA VAL A 162 -2.53 -15.78 1.06
C VAL A 162 -1.67 -17.03 1.20
N LEU A 163 -1.49 -17.57 2.42
CA LEU A 163 -0.74 -18.81 2.62
C LEU A 163 -1.36 -20.01 1.90
N ILE A 164 -2.69 -20.15 1.94
CA ILE A 164 -3.39 -21.23 1.24
C ILE A 164 -3.19 -21.08 -0.27
N ILE A 165 -3.40 -19.89 -0.82
CA ILE A 165 -3.20 -19.60 -2.25
C ILE A 165 -1.76 -19.91 -2.67
N PHE A 166 -0.79 -19.51 -1.84
CA PHE A 166 0.63 -19.77 -2.07
C PHE A 166 0.93 -21.27 -2.17
N PHE A 167 0.52 -22.06 -1.18
CA PHE A 167 0.82 -23.50 -1.14
C PHE A 167 0.05 -24.29 -2.20
N VAL A 168 -1.19 -23.90 -2.50
CA VAL A 168 -2.05 -24.62 -3.45
C VAL A 168 -1.69 -24.28 -4.90
N LEU A 169 -1.47 -23.00 -5.23
CA LEU A 169 -1.31 -22.55 -6.62
C LEU A 169 0.14 -22.25 -6.95
N GLN A 170 0.75 -21.31 -6.22
CA GLN A 170 2.06 -20.76 -6.57
C GLN A 170 3.19 -21.79 -6.44
N ASN A 171 3.15 -22.62 -5.38
CA ASN A 171 4.12 -23.70 -5.19
C ASN A 171 3.93 -24.86 -6.19
N ASN A 172 2.70 -25.14 -6.62
CA ASN A 172 2.39 -26.22 -7.56
C ASN A 172 2.40 -25.77 -9.03
N ALA A 173 2.86 -24.55 -9.31
CA ALA A 173 2.96 -24.02 -10.67
C ALA A 173 1.61 -24.00 -11.44
N ILE A 174 0.49 -23.89 -10.72
CA ILE A 174 -0.86 -23.83 -11.30
C ILE A 174 -1.19 -22.38 -11.61
N ASP A 175 -1.49 -22.09 -12.87
CA ASP A 175 -1.92 -20.76 -13.29
C ASP A 175 -3.32 -20.46 -12.77
N PHE A 176 -3.51 -19.25 -12.23
CA PHE A 176 -4.79 -18.84 -11.66
C PHE A 176 -5.85 -18.73 -12.78
N PRO A 177 -7.09 -19.23 -12.58
CA PRO A 177 -8.13 -19.12 -13.59
C PRO A 177 -8.43 -17.65 -13.90
N THR A 178 -8.52 -17.30 -15.18
CA THR A 178 -8.89 -15.95 -15.61
C THR A 178 -10.41 -15.78 -15.49
N TRP A 179 -10.84 -14.78 -14.73
CA TRP A 179 -12.24 -14.45 -14.53
C TRP A 179 -12.39 -12.93 -14.35
N TRP A 180 -13.63 -12.45 -14.24
CA TRP A 180 -13.93 -11.02 -14.17
C TRP A 180 -13.24 -10.27 -13.01
N GLY A 181 -12.90 -10.98 -11.91
CA GLY A 181 -12.22 -10.40 -10.74
C GLY A 181 -10.68 -10.44 -10.78
N THR A 182 -10.06 -11.09 -11.76
CA THR A 182 -8.58 -11.17 -11.91
C THR A 182 -8.03 -10.24 -12.99
N GLY A 183 -8.87 -9.40 -13.59
CA GLY A 183 -8.41 -8.40 -14.55
C GLY A 183 -7.83 -8.96 -15.86
N GLY A 184 -8.09 -10.23 -16.18
CA GLY A 184 -7.58 -10.88 -17.39
C GLY A 184 -6.04 -10.87 -17.46
N SER A 185 -5.48 -10.50 -18.62
CA SER A 185 -4.02 -10.48 -18.86
C SER A 185 -3.26 -9.35 -18.15
N THR A 186 -3.95 -8.43 -17.49
CA THR A 186 -3.33 -7.26 -16.83
C THR A 186 -3.36 -7.31 -15.31
N GLY A 187 -3.91 -8.37 -14.69
CA GLY A 187 -3.95 -8.60 -13.23
C GLY A 187 -4.86 -7.64 -12.45
N ASP A 188 -4.90 -6.37 -12.86
CA ASP A 188 -5.60 -5.26 -12.19
C ASP A 188 -6.80 -4.73 -13.01
N GLY A 189 -7.08 -5.31 -14.19
CA GLY A 189 -8.16 -4.89 -15.08
C GLY A 189 -7.98 -3.48 -15.66
N CYS A 190 -6.78 -2.90 -15.51
CA CYS A 190 -6.43 -1.57 -15.98
C CYS A 190 -5.20 -1.66 -16.92
N PRO A 191 -5.39 -1.57 -18.25
CA PRO A 191 -4.30 -1.72 -19.21
C PRO A 191 -3.24 -0.61 -19.13
N LEU A 192 -3.57 0.51 -18.50
CA LEU A 192 -2.66 1.66 -18.30
C LEU A 192 -1.91 1.62 -16.97
N ALA A 193 -2.15 0.64 -16.10
CA ALA A 193 -1.46 0.54 -14.81
C ALA A 193 0.07 0.43 -14.93
N HIS A 194 0.55 -0.12 -16.06
CA HIS A 194 1.98 -0.28 -16.35
C HIS A 194 2.55 0.83 -17.25
N ALA A 195 1.73 1.79 -17.68
CA ALA A 195 2.20 2.89 -18.51
C ALA A 195 3.02 3.91 -17.70
N ASN A 196 4.08 4.45 -18.29
CA ASN A 196 4.82 5.57 -17.71
C ASN A 196 3.98 6.87 -17.75
N TYR A 197 4.51 7.96 -17.18
CA TYR A 197 3.84 9.28 -17.19
C TYR A 197 3.53 9.81 -18.61
N SER A 198 4.17 9.26 -19.64
CA SER A 198 3.95 9.58 -21.06
C SER A 198 2.96 8.63 -21.75
N GLY A 199 2.32 7.72 -21.01
CA GLY A 199 1.37 6.74 -21.56
C GLY A 199 2.01 5.57 -22.31
N ILE A 200 3.35 5.44 -22.26
CA ILE A 200 4.07 4.36 -22.93
C ILE A 200 4.17 3.18 -21.97
N ILE A 201 3.65 2.02 -22.38
CA ILE A 201 3.84 0.75 -21.69
C ILE A 201 5.24 0.25 -22.06
N PRO A 202 6.22 0.22 -21.14
CA PRO A 202 7.53 -0.30 -21.45
C PRO A 202 7.42 -1.80 -21.73
N THR A 203 7.80 -2.19 -22.95
CA THR A 203 7.75 -3.58 -23.47
C THR A 203 8.57 -4.59 -22.66
N ASN A 204 9.43 -4.12 -21.75
CA ASN A 204 10.34 -4.92 -20.93
C ASN A 204 10.08 -4.84 -19.42
N ARG A 205 8.92 -4.33 -18.96
CA ARG A 205 8.52 -4.56 -17.57
C ARG A 205 7.71 -5.86 -17.50
N PRO A 206 8.17 -6.86 -16.75
CA PRO A 206 7.34 -8.01 -16.44
C PRO A 206 6.28 -7.58 -15.44
N VAL A 207 5.11 -8.18 -15.61
CA VAL A 207 4.04 -8.26 -14.62
C VAL A 207 4.60 -8.83 -13.33
#